data_AF-A0A1R3JQ93-F1
#
_entry.id   AF-A0A1R3JQ93-F1
#
_cell.length_a   1.000
_cell.length_b   1.000
_cell.length_c   1.000
_cell.angle_alpha   90.00
_cell.angle_beta   90.00
_cell.angle_gamma   90.00
#
_symmetry.space_group_name_H-M   'P 1'
#
loop_
_entity.id
_entity.type
_entity.pdbx_description
1 polymer ?
#
loop_
_entity_poly.entity_id
_entity_poly.type
_entity_poly.pdbx_seq_one_letter_code
_entity_poly.pdbx_strand_id
1 'polypeptide(L)'
;MLDFRQGPGHNCNNISHDLIFLIKSDIQSVTLCRWFYEELIYGKLPYCGHQFIWLKEIWWIDGSLERENVNLLFSFVKQCCFLEELYVTIDPKCYNMTRRIRYSSRLITTGHKQLINFRLLKLEGFPNEMEEIVFARRFTPLFLERPDLEIMAKSSDGTNRWRHLVKVPKLETEGKYPYRFTEFENRGNPHHHVHMHI
;
A
#
# COMPACT_ATOMS: atom_id res chain seq x y z
N MET A 1 -5.39 -9.16 -13.02
CA MET A 1 -4.55 -8.17 -12.30
C MET A 1 -3.86 -7.30 -13.33
N LEU A 2 -3.96 -5.98 -13.21
CA LEU A 2 -3.27 -5.02 -14.07
C LEU A 2 -1.92 -4.66 -13.44
N ASP A 3 -0.82 -4.80 -14.18
CA ASP A 3 0.53 -4.70 -13.61
C ASP A 3 1.36 -3.61 -14.28
N PHE A 4 1.73 -2.58 -13.52
CA PHE A 4 2.52 -1.45 -13.98
C PHE A 4 4.01 -1.57 -13.68
N ARG A 5 4.53 -2.75 -13.32
CA ARG A 5 5.95 -2.93 -12.99
C ARG A 5 6.94 -2.65 -14.12
N GLN A 6 6.50 -2.61 -15.37
CA GLN A 6 7.44 -2.37 -16.48
C GLN A 6 7.62 -0.89 -16.84
N GLY A 7 6.88 0.02 -16.21
CA GLY A 7 6.87 1.40 -16.67
C GLY A 7 5.92 1.62 -17.86
N PRO A 8 5.78 2.87 -18.32
CA PRO A 8 4.93 3.20 -19.46
C PRO A 8 5.60 2.92 -20.83
N GLY A 9 6.84 2.42 -20.85
CA GLY A 9 7.67 2.48 -22.06
C GLY A 9 8.01 3.93 -22.44
N HIS A 10 8.61 4.15 -23.62
CA HIS A 10 8.85 5.52 -24.12
C HIS A 10 7.52 6.26 -24.37
N ASN A 11 7.45 7.56 -23.98
CA ASN A 11 6.32 8.52 -24.10
C ASN A 11 5.11 8.35 -23.14
N CYS A 12 5.23 8.90 -21.92
CA CYS A 12 4.19 8.86 -20.87
C CYS A 12 3.02 9.86 -21.06
N ASN A 13 3.19 10.91 -21.88
CA ASN A 13 2.31 12.08 -21.80
C ASN A 13 0.86 11.81 -22.24
N ASN A 14 0.65 11.00 -23.29
CA ASN A 14 -0.71 10.65 -23.77
C ASN A 14 -1.33 9.45 -23.04
N ILE A 15 -0.51 8.59 -22.46
CA ILE A 15 -0.92 7.34 -21.80
C ILE A 15 -1.66 7.62 -20.47
N SER A 16 -1.45 8.81 -19.90
CA SER A 16 -1.85 9.13 -18.53
C SER A 16 -3.35 9.10 -18.24
N HIS A 17 -4.20 9.51 -19.19
CA HIS A 17 -5.65 9.56 -18.98
C HIS A 17 -6.30 8.20 -19.15
N ASP A 18 -5.86 7.44 -20.16
CA ASP A 18 -6.41 6.12 -20.48
C ASP A 18 -6.11 5.10 -19.38
N LEU A 19 -4.92 5.17 -18.77
CA LEU A 19 -4.56 4.28 -17.65
C LEU A 19 -5.38 4.56 -16.39
N ILE A 20 -5.60 5.83 -16.05
CA ILE A 20 -6.42 6.18 -14.91
C ILE A 20 -7.88 5.74 -15.17
N PHE A 21 -8.40 5.94 -16.38
CA PHE A 21 -9.73 5.47 -16.76
C PHE A 21 -9.83 3.94 -16.67
N LEU A 22 -8.81 3.23 -17.16
CA LEU A 22 -8.73 1.78 -17.07
C LEU A 22 -8.76 1.28 -15.63
N ILE A 23 -8.04 1.89 -14.70
CA ILE A 23 -8.07 1.47 -13.29
C ILE A 23 -9.42 1.80 -12.62
N LYS A 24 -10.09 2.86 -13.07
CA LYS A 24 -11.44 3.20 -12.60
C LYS A 24 -12.53 2.26 -13.15
N SER A 25 -12.23 1.54 -14.22
CA SER A 25 -13.13 0.52 -14.78
C SER A 25 -13.22 -0.72 -13.87
N ASP A 26 -13.78 -1.82 -14.36
CA ASP A 26 -14.02 -3.08 -13.63
C ASP A 26 -12.73 -3.85 -13.22
N ILE A 27 -11.58 -3.16 -13.16
CA ILE A 27 -10.33 -3.70 -12.64
C ILE A 27 -10.45 -3.84 -11.12
N GLN A 28 -10.19 -5.06 -10.64
CA GLN A 28 -10.27 -5.37 -9.21
C GLN A 28 -8.90 -5.46 -8.52
N SER A 29 -7.83 -5.63 -9.30
CA SER A 29 -6.50 -5.91 -8.75
C SER A 29 -5.44 -5.21 -9.59
N VAL A 30 -4.61 -4.39 -8.95
CA VAL A 30 -3.59 -3.56 -9.62
C VAL A 30 -2.25 -3.59 -8.89
N THR A 31 -1.16 -3.60 -9.65
CA THR A 31 0.20 -3.33 -9.15
C THR A 31 0.66 -1.97 -9.63
N LEU A 32 0.90 -1.07 -8.68
CA LEU A 32 1.35 0.30 -8.88
C LEU A 32 2.78 0.46 -8.38
N CYS A 33 3.60 1.14 -9.17
CA CYS A 33 4.99 1.42 -8.83
C CYS A 33 5.29 2.91 -8.84
N ARG A 34 6.45 3.31 -8.31
CA ARG A 34 6.90 4.70 -8.19
C ARG A 34 6.61 5.60 -9.38
N TRP A 35 7.00 5.17 -10.57
CA TRP A 35 6.78 5.94 -11.78
C TRP A 35 5.30 6.27 -12.02
N PHE A 36 4.40 5.35 -11.70
CA PHE A 36 2.98 5.47 -12.01
C PHE A 36 2.41 6.63 -11.22
N TYR A 37 2.69 6.68 -9.92
CA TYR A 37 2.07 7.69 -9.09
C TYR A 37 2.76 9.06 -9.12
N GLU A 38 4.06 9.13 -9.39
CA GLU A 38 4.75 10.40 -9.63
C GLU A 38 4.25 11.07 -10.92
N GLU A 39 4.01 10.31 -12.00
CA GLU A 39 3.57 10.85 -13.29
C GLU A 39 2.05 11.05 -13.37
N LEU A 40 1.25 10.14 -12.79
CA LEU A 40 -0.19 10.08 -13.06
C LEU A 40 -1.06 10.50 -11.90
N ILE A 41 -0.68 10.10 -10.69
CA ILE A 41 -1.48 10.35 -9.48
C ILE A 41 -1.18 11.73 -8.92
N TYR A 42 0.09 12.13 -8.86
CA TYR A 42 0.53 13.34 -8.17
C TYR A 42 -0.15 14.64 -8.59
N GLY A 43 -0.41 14.80 -9.89
CA GLY A 43 -1.08 15.98 -10.44
C GLY A 43 -2.61 15.89 -10.50
N LYS A 44 -3.18 14.68 -10.41
CA LYS A 44 -4.58 14.42 -10.79
C LYS A 44 -5.44 13.80 -9.68
N LEU A 45 -4.83 13.21 -8.64
CA LEU A 45 -5.55 12.60 -7.51
C LEU A 45 -6.55 13.53 -6.78
N PRO A 46 -6.25 14.83 -6.55
CA PRO A 46 -7.13 15.69 -5.77
C PRO A 46 -8.50 15.92 -6.40
N TYR A 47 -8.61 15.67 -7.71
CA TYR A 47 -9.82 15.87 -8.51
C TYR A 47 -10.59 14.57 -8.75
N CYS A 48 -10.08 13.42 -8.26
CA CYS A 48 -10.60 12.09 -8.56
C CYS A 48 -11.37 11.52 -7.35
N GLY A 49 -12.44 12.19 -6.90
CA GLY A 49 -13.24 11.69 -5.77
C GLY A 49 -13.95 10.37 -6.06
N HIS A 50 -13.69 9.33 -5.26
CA HIS A 50 -14.37 8.02 -5.26
C HIS A 50 -14.40 7.27 -6.61
N GLN A 51 -13.31 7.24 -7.35
CA GLN A 51 -13.32 6.72 -8.72
C GLN A 51 -12.76 5.29 -8.84
N PHE A 52 -12.09 4.77 -7.81
CA PHE A 52 -11.50 3.43 -7.81
C PHE A 52 -12.37 2.43 -7.04
N ILE A 53 -13.67 2.42 -7.35
CA ILE A 53 -14.65 1.64 -6.59
C ILE A 53 -14.48 0.14 -6.77
N TRP A 54 -13.95 -0.33 -7.89
CA TRP A 54 -13.83 -1.77 -8.14
C TRP A 54 -12.56 -2.39 -7.58
N LEU A 55 -11.57 -1.57 -7.20
CA LEU A 55 -10.32 -2.07 -6.65
C LEU A 55 -10.53 -2.75 -5.29
N LYS A 56 -10.21 -4.03 -5.27
CA LYS A 56 -10.18 -4.91 -4.09
C LYS A 56 -8.76 -5.20 -3.63
N GLU A 57 -7.80 -5.16 -4.55
CA GLU A 57 -6.42 -5.54 -4.27
C GLU A 57 -5.45 -4.51 -4.87
N ILE A 58 -4.54 -4.00 -4.04
CA ILE A 58 -3.50 -3.06 -4.47
C ILE A 58 -2.13 -3.60 -4.05
N TRP A 59 -1.21 -3.66 -5.01
CA TRP A 59 0.21 -3.84 -4.76
C TRP A 59 0.91 -2.50 -4.99
N TRP A 60 1.46 -1.92 -3.93
CA TRP A 60 2.18 -0.65 -3.96
C TRP A 60 3.67 -0.89 -3.78
N ILE A 61 4.46 -0.55 -4.80
CA ILE A 61 5.91 -0.68 -4.79
C ILE A 61 6.55 0.70 -4.81
N ASP A 62 7.30 1.02 -3.77
CA ASP A 62 8.01 2.29 -3.60
C ASP A 62 9.51 2.08 -3.39
N GLY A 63 10.32 3.07 -3.72
CA GLY A 63 11.75 3.09 -3.42
C GLY A 63 12.08 3.54 -2.00
N SER A 64 11.18 4.27 -1.34
CA SER A 64 11.44 4.81 -0.01
C SER A 64 10.17 5.02 0.82
N LEU A 65 10.36 5.11 2.14
CA LEU A 65 9.31 5.48 3.11
C LEU A 65 9.20 6.99 3.30
N GLU A 66 9.52 7.78 2.27
CA GLU A 66 9.42 9.23 2.34
C GLU A 66 7.98 9.66 2.68
N ARG A 67 7.86 10.66 3.57
CA ARG A 67 6.56 11.10 4.10
C ARG A 67 5.56 11.42 2.99
N GLU A 68 6.00 12.07 1.92
CA GLU A 68 5.16 12.44 0.79
C GLU A 68 4.61 11.22 0.07
N ASN A 69 5.45 10.21 -0.18
CA ASN A 69 5.06 8.95 -0.81
C ASN A 69 4.03 8.18 0.04
N VAL A 70 4.28 8.08 1.34
CA VAL A 70 3.35 7.43 2.26
C VAL A 70 2.02 8.20 2.33
N ASN A 71 2.05 9.53 2.31
CA ASN A 71 0.83 10.34 2.27
C ASN A 71 0.04 10.15 0.97
N LEU A 72 0.74 9.93 -0.14
CA LEU A 72 0.14 9.67 -1.44
C LEU A 72 -0.59 8.34 -1.46
N LEU A 73 0.08 7.27 -1.00
CA LEU A 73 -0.52 5.95 -0.83
C LEU A 73 -1.76 6.05 0.06
N PHE A 74 -1.65 6.70 1.21
CA PHE A 74 -2.77 6.88 2.13
C PHE A 74 -3.95 7.62 1.48
N SER A 75 -3.65 8.65 0.69
CA SER A 75 -4.67 9.41 -0.05
C SER A 75 -5.33 8.58 -1.15
N PHE A 76 -4.57 7.73 -1.85
CA PHE A 76 -5.06 6.84 -2.89
C PHE A 76 -5.96 5.75 -2.31
N VAL A 77 -5.52 5.10 -1.23
CA VAL A 77 -6.28 4.05 -0.52
C VAL A 77 -7.63 4.56 -0.04
N LYS A 78 -7.72 5.82 0.42
CA LYS A 78 -9.01 6.46 0.77
C LYS A 78 -9.99 6.58 -0.39
N GLN A 79 -9.55 6.54 -1.64
CA GLN A 79 -10.42 6.58 -2.82
C GLN A 79 -10.96 5.19 -3.21
N CYS A 80 -10.45 4.11 -2.61
CA CYS A 80 -10.74 2.73 -2.97
C CYS A 80 -11.78 2.12 -2.01
N CYS A 81 -13.06 2.31 -2.29
CA CYS A 81 -14.14 2.01 -1.34
C CYS A 81 -14.28 0.53 -0.99
N PHE A 82 -13.92 -0.36 -1.90
CA PHE A 82 -14.07 -1.80 -1.75
C PHE A 82 -12.73 -2.51 -1.56
N LEU A 83 -11.68 -1.78 -1.18
CA LEU A 83 -10.37 -2.35 -0.96
C LEU A 83 -10.43 -3.42 0.14
N GLU A 84 -9.98 -4.63 -0.21
CA GLU A 84 -9.88 -5.78 0.67
C GLU A 84 -8.43 -5.99 1.12
N GLU A 85 -7.47 -5.82 0.22
CA GLU A 85 -6.06 -6.18 0.46
C GLU A 85 -5.09 -5.11 -0.05
N LEU A 86 -4.10 -4.77 0.77
CA LEU A 86 -3.01 -3.87 0.42
C LEU A 86 -1.66 -4.54 0.68
N TYR A 87 -0.87 -4.64 -0.37
CA TYR A 87 0.50 -5.13 -0.35
C TYR A 87 1.42 -3.94 -0.54
N VAL A 88 2.37 -3.72 0.37
CA VAL A 88 3.33 -2.62 0.31
C VAL A 88 4.73 -3.18 0.31
N THR A 89 5.48 -2.88 -0.74
CA THR A 89 6.89 -3.27 -0.89
C THR A 89 7.75 -2.03 -0.98
N ILE A 90 8.77 -1.96 -0.12
CA ILE A 90 9.84 -0.96 -0.22
C ILE A 90 11.05 -1.62 -0.89
N ASP A 91 11.28 -1.28 -2.15
CA ASP A 91 12.42 -1.76 -2.93
C ASP A 91 13.30 -0.57 -3.34
N PRO A 92 14.39 -0.28 -2.61
CA PRO A 92 15.30 0.81 -2.94
C PRO A 92 15.93 0.74 -4.33
N LYS A 93 15.88 -0.43 -4.99
CA LYS A 93 16.37 -0.64 -6.36
C LYS A 93 15.28 -0.42 -7.40
N CYS A 94 14.02 -0.29 -7.00
CA CYS A 94 12.93 -0.01 -7.93
C CYS A 94 13.04 1.43 -8.42
N TYR A 95 12.99 1.60 -9.75
CA TYR A 95 12.93 2.87 -10.47
C TYR A 95 13.82 3.98 -9.90
N ASN A 96 15.04 4.12 -10.46
CA ASN A 96 15.91 5.26 -10.23
C ASN A 96 15.35 6.55 -10.87
N MET A 97 14.24 7.07 -10.37
CA MET A 97 13.70 8.36 -10.77
C MET A 97 14.31 9.46 -9.90
N THR A 98 14.99 10.41 -10.56
CA THR A 98 15.65 11.55 -9.92
C THR A 98 14.69 12.70 -9.58
N ARG A 99 13.43 12.60 -10.00
CA ARG A 99 12.47 13.70 -9.93
C ARG A 99 11.80 13.75 -8.56
N ARG A 100 12.28 14.63 -7.68
CA ARG A 100 11.56 15.01 -6.46
C ARG A 100 10.42 15.96 -6.83
N ILE A 101 9.29 15.42 -7.23
CA ILE A 101 8.06 16.21 -7.30
C ILE A 101 7.65 16.53 -5.84
N ARG A 102 7.08 17.71 -5.55
CA ARG A 102 6.72 18.17 -4.18
C ARG A 102 5.21 18.14 -3.92
N TYR A 103 4.76 17.41 -2.89
CA TYR A 103 3.36 17.04 -2.75
C TYR A 103 2.73 18.11 -1.91
N SER A 104 1.77 18.84 -2.48
CA SER A 104 1.02 19.80 -1.66
C SER A 104 0.15 19.02 -0.69
N SER A 105 0.56 19.03 0.58
CA SER A 105 -0.17 18.46 1.71
C SER A 105 -1.59 19.02 1.88
N ARG A 106 -1.92 20.11 1.19
CA ARG A 106 -3.25 20.75 1.18
C ARG A 106 -4.33 19.96 0.44
N LEU A 107 -3.95 18.90 -0.29
CA LEU A 107 -4.85 18.12 -1.14
C LEU A 107 -5.26 16.78 -0.50
N ILE A 108 -4.91 16.55 0.76
CA ILE A 108 -5.39 15.40 1.53
C ILE A 108 -6.90 15.58 1.68
N THR A 109 -7.65 14.75 0.96
CA THR A 109 -9.11 14.71 1.04
C THR A 109 -9.56 14.65 2.50
N THR A 110 -10.24 15.72 2.91
CA THR A 110 -10.82 15.89 4.24
C THR A 110 -12.01 14.95 4.34
N GLY A 111 -11.75 13.76 4.82
CA GLY A 111 -12.72 12.70 4.99
C GLY A 111 -12.01 11.45 5.46
N HIS A 112 -12.37 10.95 6.64
CA HIS A 112 -12.02 9.60 7.05
C HIS A 112 -13.17 8.71 6.60
N LYS A 113 -13.00 8.03 5.47
CA LYS A 113 -13.90 6.95 5.09
C LYS A 113 -13.30 5.64 5.59
N GLN A 114 -14.06 4.90 6.38
CA GLN A 114 -13.65 3.56 6.81
C GLN A 114 -13.65 2.62 5.61
N LEU A 115 -12.61 1.79 5.50
CA LEU A 115 -12.52 0.75 4.49
C LEU A 115 -13.16 -0.53 5.02
N ILE A 116 -14.48 -0.62 4.87
CA ILE A 116 -15.31 -1.68 5.48
C ILE A 116 -14.96 -3.10 5.04
N ASN A 117 -14.25 -3.29 3.92
CA ASN A 117 -13.86 -4.61 3.42
C ASN A 117 -12.37 -4.93 3.67
N PHE A 118 -11.60 -3.97 4.17
CA PHE A 118 -10.14 -4.08 4.30
C PHE A 118 -9.70 -5.08 5.35
N ARG A 119 -9.17 -6.23 4.90
CA ARG A 119 -8.85 -7.39 5.75
C ARG A 119 -7.37 -7.73 5.81
N LEU A 120 -6.53 -7.24 4.89
CA LEU A 120 -5.12 -7.61 4.85
C LEU A 120 -4.22 -6.42 4.52
N LEU A 121 -3.21 -6.20 5.36
CA LEU A 121 -2.06 -5.35 5.09
C LEU A 121 -0.78 -6.19 5.12
N LYS A 122 -0.06 -6.25 3.99
CA LYS A 122 1.16 -7.04 3.87
C LYS A 122 2.36 -6.16 3.55
N LEU A 123 3.41 -6.27 4.34
CA LEU A 123 4.58 -5.39 4.31
C LEU A 123 5.84 -6.17 3.91
N GLU A 124 6.63 -5.62 2.99
CA GLU A 124 7.90 -6.20 2.55
C GLU A 124 8.95 -5.09 2.32
N GLY A 125 10.23 -5.40 2.61
CA GLY A 125 11.36 -4.51 2.31
C GLY A 125 11.55 -3.34 3.28
N PHE A 126 10.80 -3.30 4.39
CA PHE A 126 10.98 -2.32 5.44
C PHE A 126 12.33 -2.52 6.16
N PRO A 127 12.99 -1.44 6.63
CA PRO A 127 14.34 -1.54 7.20
C PRO A 127 14.38 -2.24 8.57
N ASN A 128 13.29 -2.19 9.35
CA ASN A 128 13.18 -2.83 10.65
C ASN A 128 11.71 -2.89 11.12
N GLU A 129 11.46 -3.65 12.19
CA GLU A 129 10.13 -3.86 12.78
C GLU A 129 9.47 -2.57 13.27
N MET A 130 10.26 -1.62 13.79
CA MET A 130 9.72 -0.36 14.29
C MET A 130 9.10 0.47 13.16
N GLU A 131 9.74 0.51 11.99
CA GLU A 131 9.20 1.20 10.81
C GLU A 131 7.94 0.51 10.27
N GLU A 132 7.87 -0.82 10.29
CA GLU A 132 6.66 -1.59 9.91
C GLU A 132 5.48 -1.23 10.83
N ILE A 133 5.72 -1.21 12.14
CA ILE A 133 4.70 -0.86 13.15
C ILE A 133 4.26 0.59 12.97
N VAL A 134 5.20 1.53 12.83
CA VAL A 134 4.89 2.95 12.62
C VAL A 134 4.08 3.15 11.36
N PHE A 135 4.41 2.45 10.27
CA PHE A 135 3.67 2.49 9.02
C PHE A 135 2.25 1.94 9.18
N ALA A 136 2.10 0.73 9.72
CA ALA A 136 0.80 0.09 9.94
C ALA A 136 -0.13 0.95 10.80
N ARG A 137 0.42 1.61 11.83
CA ARG A 137 -0.30 2.56 12.70
C ARG A 137 -0.93 3.73 11.94
N ARG A 138 -0.34 4.16 10.83
CA ARG A 138 -0.89 5.26 10.03
C ARG A 138 -2.22 4.86 9.38
N PHE A 139 -2.43 3.58 9.11
CA PHE A 139 -3.67 3.08 8.52
C PHE A 139 -4.72 2.72 9.57
N THR A 140 -4.38 2.64 10.87
CA THR A 140 -5.33 2.37 11.96
C THR A 140 -6.63 3.19 11.88
N PRO A 141 -6.61 4.51 11.59
CA PRO A 141 -7.83 5.30 11.44
C PRO A 141 -8.75 4.88 10.29
N LEU A 142 -8.25 4.14 9.29
CA LEU A 142 -9.02 3.67 8.14
C LEU A 142 -9.80 2.38 8.42
N PHE A 143 -9.43 1.64 9.46
CA PHE A 143 -9.96 0.29 9.73
C PHE A 143 -10.13 0.01 11.23
N LEU A 144 -10.43 1.05 12.03
CA LEU A 144 -10.63 0.95 13.47
C LEU A 144 -11.50 -0.26 13.86
N GLU A 145 -11.02 -1.03 14.84
CA GLU A 145 -11.76 -2.11 15.52
C GLU A 145 -12.17 -3.30 14.64
N ARG A 146 -11.36 -3.65 13.64
CA ARG A 146 -11.51 -4.85 12.80
C ARG A 146 -10.78 -6.06 13.42
N PRO A 147 -11.47 -7.00 14.09
CA PRO A 147 -10.82 -8.20 14.64
C PRO A 147 -10.32 -9.17 13.56
N ASP A 148 -10.84 -9.04 12.34
CA ASP A 148 -10.49 -9.82 11.15
C ASP A 148 -9.35 -9.22 10.32
N LEU A 149 -8.87 -8.02 10.66
CA LEU A 149 -7.75 -7.39 9.97
C LEU A 149 -6.44 -8.11 10.32
N GLU A 150 -5.82 -8.65 9.29
CA GLU A 150 -4.50 -9.25 9.36
C GLU A 150 -3.43 -8.25 8.90
N ILE A 151 -2.39 -8.09 9.70
CA ILE A 151 -1.21 -7.30 9.34
C ILE A 151 0.00 -8.22 9.36
N MET A 152 0.58 -8.43 8.18
CA MET A 152 1.73 -9.31 7.99
C MET A 152 2.96 -8.51 7.56
N ALA A 153 4.14 -8.96 7.99
CA ALA A 153 5.41 -8.45 7.51
C ALA A 153 6.34 -9.61 7.14
N LYS A 154 7.08 -9.46 6.05
CA LYS A 154 8.13 -10.40 5.67
C LYS A 154 9.32 -10.23 6.60
N SER A 155 9.98 -11.31 6.96
CA SER A 155 11.21 -11.23 7.76
C SER A 155 12.32 -10.55 6.96
N SER A 156 13.05 -9.64 7.62
CA SER A 156 14.20 -8.93 7.04
C SER A 156 15.51 -9.71 7.16
N ASP A 157 15.51 -10.83 7.91
CA ASP A 157 16.68 -11.70 8.14
C ASP A 157 17.03 -12.62 6.94
N GLY A 158 16.39 -12.41 5.79
CA GLY A 158 16.57 -13.23 4.59
C GLY A 158 15.86 -14.58 4.64
N THR A 159 15.25 -14.95 5.77
CA THR A 159 14.32 -16.08 5.81
C THR A 159 13.03 -15.66 5.11
N ASN A 160 12.54 -16.47 4.18
CA ASN A 160 11.30 -16.18 3.44
C ASN A 160 10.04 -16.39 4.30
N ARG A 161 10.10 -16.00 5.58
CA ARG A 161 9.08 -16.20 6.62
C ARG A 161 8.22 -14.96 6.76
N TRP A 162 6.96 -15.19 7.15
CA TRP A 162 6.00 -14.15 7.47
C TRP A 162 5.79 -14.06 8.98
N ARG A 163 5.60 -12.83 9.47
CA ARG A 163 5.27 -12.52 10.85
C ARG A 163 3.93 -11.79 10.89
N HIS A 164 3.14 -12.00 11.94
CA HIS A 164 1.88 -11.29 12.15
C HIS A 164 2.02 -10.25 13.25
N LEU A 165 1.41 -9.09 13.06
CA LEU A 165 1.29 -8.09 14.11
C LEU A 165 0.23 -8.57 15.12
N VAL A 166 0.63 -8.79 16.36
CA VAL A 166 -0.26 -9.24 17.43
C VAL A 166 -0.31 -8.21 18.55
N LYS A 167 -1.48 -8.09 19.17
CA LYS A 167 -1.65 -7.28 20.37
C LYS A 167 -1.04 -8.01 21.57
N VAL A 168 -0.20 -7.32 22.34
CA VAL A 168 0.45 -7.79 23.56
C VAL A 168 -0.04 -6.95 24.74
N PRO A 169 -1.01 -7.44 25.53
CA PRO A 169 -1.61 -6.68 26.63
C PRO A 169 -0.61 -6.14 27.65
N LYS A 170 0.49 -6.87 27.90
CA LYS A 170 1.55 -6.48 28.83
C LYS A 170 2.23 -5.15 28.44
N LEU A 171 2.39 -4.88 27.16
CA LEU A 171 3.00 -3.63 26.69
C LEU A 171 2.07 -2.42 26.96
N GLU A 172 0.76 -2.64 26.90
CA GLU A 172 -0.27 -1.65 27.23
C GLU A 172 -0.17 -1.21 28.69
N THR A 173 0.03 -2.16 29.61
CA THR A 173 0.24 -1.89 31.04
C THR A 173 1.56 -1.20 31.36
N GLU A 174 2.55 -1.27 30.46
CA GLU A 174 3.85 -0.60 30.57
C GLU A 174 3.87 0.80 29.92
N GLY A 175 2.72 1.30 29.42
CA GLY A 175 2.64 2.57 28.69
C GLY A 175 3.31 2.53 27.31
N LYS A 176 3.62 1.33 26.80
CA LYS A 176 4.22 1.11 25.48
C LYS A 176 3.13 0.78 24.45
N TYR A 177 3.47 0.95 23.18
CA TYR A 177 2.56 0.55 22.10
C TYR A 177 2.32 -0.97 22.17
N PRO A 178 1.05 -1.44 22.25
CA PRO A 178 0.75 -2.79 22.67
C PRO A 178 0.81 -3.80 21.53
N TYR A 179 1.69 -3.63 20.55
CA TYR A 179 1.79 -4.51 19.41
C TYR A 179 3.24 -4.85 19.10
N ARG A 180 3.46 -6.08 18.65
CA ARG A 180 4.75 -6.57 18.14
C ARG A 180 4.49 -7.60 17.04
N PHE A 181 5.49 -7.86 16.21
CA PHE A 181 5.41 -8.97 15.27
C PHE A 181 5.83 -10.28 15.93
N THR A 182 5.13 -11.37 15.62
CA THR A 182 5.49 -12.73 16.04
C THR A 182 5.56 -13.66 14.84
N GLU A 183 6.54 -14.54 14.81
CA GLU A 183 6.67 -15.57 13.78
C GLU A 183 5.48 -16.53 13.81
N PHE A 184 5.08 -16.98 12.62
CA PHE A 184 4.03 -17.97 12.44
C PHE A 184 4.62 -19.22 11.78
N GLU A 185 4.31 -20.41 12.31
CA GLU A 185 4.72 -21.67 11.69
C GLU A 185 4.05 -21.83 10.33
N ASN A 186 4.89 -22.00 9.32
CA ASN A 186 4.60 -21.90 7.90
C ASN A 186 3.54 -22.93 7.44
N ARG A 187 2.25 -22.56 7.41
CA ARG A 187 1.33 -23.08 6.39
C ARG A 187 1.41 -22.07 5.25
N GLY A 188 1.99 -22.50 4.13
CA GLY A 188 2.44 -21.63 3.03
C GLY A 188 1.50 -20.47 2.70
N ASN A 189 2.10 -19.37 2.23
CA ASN A 189 1.42 -18.11 1.88
C ASN A 189 0.10 -18.37 1.11
N PRO A 190 -1.09 -18.16 1.73
CA PRO A 190 -2.37 -18.45 1.08
C PRO A 190 -2.64 -17.53 -0.12
N HIS A 191 -1.92 -16.41 -0.22
CA HIS A 191 -2.15 -15.33 -1.18
C HIS A 191 -1.02 -15.18 -2.20
N HIS A 192 -0.26 -16.25 -2.49
CA HIS A 192 0.75 -16.21 -3.55
C HIS A 192 0.09 -16.35 -4.93
N HIS A 193 -0.42 -15.25 -5.49
CA HIS A 193 -0.84 -15.23 -6.88
C HIS A 193 0.40 -15.22 -7.79
N VAL A 194 0.53 -16.25 -8.62
CA VAL A 194 1.54 -16.31 -9.68
C VAL A 194 1.23 -15.19 -10.67
N HIS A 195 2.14 -14.22 -10.80
CA HIS A 195 2.00 -13.14 -11.77
C HIS A 195 1.93 -13.73 -13.19
N MET A 196 0.79 -13.58 -13.87
CA MET A 196 0.73 -13.81 -15.31
C MET A 196 1.44 -12.65 -16.00
N HIS A 197 2.57 -12.96 -16.65
CA HIS A 197 3.16 -12.10 -17.66
C HIS A 197 2.21 -12.06 -18.86
N ILE A 198 1.68 -10.87 -19.20
CA ILE A 198 1.07 -10.60 -20.50
C ILE A 198 2.18 -10.08 -21.41
#